data_AF-A0A4P0YC20-F1
#
_entry.id   AF-A0A4P0YC20-F1
#
_cell.length_a   1.000
_cell.length_b   1.000
_cell.length_c   1.000
_cell.angle_alpha   90.00
_cell.angle_beta   90.00
_cell.angle_gamma   90.00
#
_symmetry.space_group_name_H-M   'P 1'
#
loop_
_entity.id
_entity.type
_entity.pdbx_description
1 polymer ?
#
loop_
_entity_poly.entity_id
_entity_poly.type
_entity_poly.pdbx_seq_one_letter_code
_entity_poly.pdbx_strand_id
1 'polypeptide(L)'
;MSTFKPLKILASRRQVLKAGLAAMTLSGVASQVSAKEQPLKTSNGHSKPAAKKAGGRRIVMLDPGHGGIDTGAIGHNGSKEKHVVLAIAKNVRSILRSNGIDARLTRTGDTFIPLYDRVEIAHQHGADLFMSIHADGFTNPSAAGASGVRPVKPRRQ
;
A
#
# COMPACT_ATOMS: atom_id res chain seq x y z
N MET A 1 26.25 60.35 -14.63
CA MET A 1 26.80 59.14 -15.27
C MET A 1 27.33 58.22 -14.19
N SER A 2 26.64 57.11 -13.91
CA SER A 2 27.17 56.04 -13.04
C SER A 2 26.67 54.71 -13.59
N THR A 3 27.60 53.96 -14.16
CA THR A 3 27.41 52.68 -14.85
C THR A 3 27.37 51.54 -13.83
N PHE A 4 26.19 50.96 -13.63
CA PHE A 4 26.05 49.69 -12.91
C PHE A 4 26.51 48.53 -13.81
N LYS A 5 27.48 47.73 -13.32
CA LYS A 5 27.85 46.43 -13.91
C LYS A 5 27.13 45.31 -13.14
N PRO A 6 26.34 44.44 -13.78
CA PRO A 6 25.78 43.27 -13.10
C PRO A 6 26.85 42.17 -12.94
N LEU A 7 26.89 41.55 -11.76
CA LEU A 7 27.68 40.33 -11.54
C LEU A 7 27.08 39.17 -12.35
N LYS A 8 27.94 38.43 -13.06
CA LYS A 8 27.58 37.19 -13.75
C LYS A 8 27.41 36.08 -12.72
N ILE A 9 26.18 35.64 -12.48
CA ILE A 9 25.90 34.39 -11.76
C ILE A 9 26.12 33.24 -12.74
N LEU A 10 27.29 32.60 -12.65
CA LEU A 10 27.58 31.34 -13.33
C LEU A 10 27.71 30.24 -12.28
N ALA A 11 26.59 29.82 -11.71
CA ALA A 11 26.53 28.58 -10.95
C ALA A 11 26.01 27.48 -11.88
N SER A 12 26.93 26.90 -12.68
CA SER A 12 26.64 25.67 -13.41
C SER A 12 26.50 24.52 -12.41
N ARG A 13 25.37 23.81 -12.50
CA ARG A 13 24.90 22.70 -11.65
C ARG A 13 25.86 21.50 -11.53
N ARG A 14 27.03 21.56 -12.17
CA ARG A 14 28.06 20.50 -12.20
C ARG A 14 29.21 20.71 -11.20
N GLN A 15 29.37 21.89 -10.59
CA GLN A 15 30.48 22.17 -9.67
C GLN A 15 30.17 21.94 -8.18
N VAL A 16 28.90 21.72 -7.81
CA VAL A 16 28.53 21.41 -6.40
C VAL A 16 28.87 19.95 -6.02
N LEU A 17 29.09 19.07 -6.99
CA LEU A 17 29.34 17.63 -6.77
C LEU A 17 30.79 17.27 -6.43
N LYS A 18 31.72 18.23 -6.35
CA LYS A 18 33.16 17.95 -6.07
C LYS A 18 33.76 18.69 -4.87
N ALA A 19 32.96 19.38 -4.05
CA ALA A 19 33.43 20.09 -2.86
C ALA A 19 32.75 19.63 -1.56
N GLY A 20 32.45 18.33 -1.45
CA GLY A 20 31.81 17.74 -0.26
C GLY A 20 32.66 16.69 0.45
N LEU A 21 33.99 16.77 0.36
CA LEU A 21 34.91 15.84 1.02
C LEU A 21 36.01 16.63 1.74
N ALA A 22 35.76 17.04 2.98
CA ALA A 22 36.75 17.09 4.06
C ALA A 22 36.16 17.70 5.36
N ALA A 23 36.32 16.94 6.44
CA ALA A 23 36.52 17.40 7.82
C ALA A 23 35.35 18.02 8.59
N MET A 24 34.59 17.17 9.29
CA MET A 24 34.31 17.37 10.73
C MET A 24 34.27 16.00 11.43
N THR A 25 35.44 15.60 11.94
CA THR A 25 35.58 14.65 13.04
C THR A 25 35.33 15.39 14.34
N LEU A 26 34.29 15.02 15.09
CA LEU A 26 34.24 15.04 16.57
C LEU A 26 32.91 14.43 17.02
N SER A 27 33.02 13.42 17.88
CA SER A 27 31.98 12.88 18.77
C SER A 27 30.93 11.94 18.17
N GLY A 28 31.19 10.64 18.32
CA GLY A 28 30.28 9.72 19.02
C GLY A 28 28.91 9.42 18.39
N VAL A 29 28.71 8.12 18.11
CA VAL A 29 27.43 7.48 17.78
C VAL A 29 26.94 7.68 16.34
N ALA A 30 27.72 7.15 15.39
CA ALA A 30 27.16 6.68 14.13
C ALA A 30 26.34 5.39 14.39
N SER A 31 25.16 5.55 15.01
CA SER A 31 24.13 4.52 14.98
C SER A 31 23.71 4.36 13.52
N GLN A 32 24.24 3.30 12.94
CA GLN A 32 23.86 2.69 11.68
C GLN A 32 22.32 2.68 11.56
N VAL A 33 21.74 3.66 10.88
CA VAL A 33 20.40 3.51 10.31
C VAL A 33 20.57 2.65 9.06
N SER A 34 20.80 1.36 9.30
CA SER A 34 20.68 0.33 8.29
C SER A 34 19.18 0.20 8.01
N ALA A 35 18.70 1.02 7.07
CA ALA A 35 17.44 0.77 6.39
C ALA A 35 17.62 -0.56 5.66
N LYS A 36 17.23 -1.65 6.34
CA LYS A 36 17.20 -2.99 5.80
C LYS A 36 16.15 -3.01 4.70
N GLU A 37 16.56 -2.73 3.46
CA GLU A 37 15.79 -3.09 2.27
C GLU A 37 15.62 -4.60 2.31
N GLN A 38 14.49 -5.06 2.83
CA GLN A 38 14.12 -6.45 2.69
C GLN A 38 13.66 -6.65 1.24
N PRO A 39 14.31 -7.54 0.47
CA PRO A 39 13.86 -7.84 -0.87
C PRO A 39 12.41 -8.35 -0.79
N LEU A 40 11.52 -7.81 -1.62
CA LEU A 40 10.16 -8.31 -1.76
C LEU A 40 10.26 -9.83 -2.00
N LYS A 41 9.75 -10.62 -1.05
CA LYS A 41 9.69 -12.06 -1.16
C LYS A 41 8.70 -12.41 -2.28
N THR A 42 9.18 -12.56 -3.51
CA THR A 42 8.42 -13.12 -4.63
C THR A 42 8.55 -14.65 -4.60
N SER A 43 8.12 -15.30 -3.51
CA SER A 43 7.91 -16.74 -3.58
C SER A 43 6.60 -16.97 -4.32
N ASN A 44 6.66 -17.66 -5.47
CA ASN A 44 5.51 -17.98 -6.33
C ASN A 44 4.47 -18.93 -5.70
N GLY A 45 4.43 -19.07 -4.38
CA GLY A 45 3.46 -19.87 -3.66
C GLY A 45 2.99 -19.13 -2.42
N HIS A 46 1.74 -18.70 -2.41
CA HIS A 46 1.07 -18.34 -1.16
C HIS A 46 0.96 -19.58 -0.26
N SER A 47 0.92 -19.36 1.05
CA SER A 47 0.58 -20.43 1.99
C SER A 47 -0.79 -21.02 1.67
N LYS A 48 -1.08 -22.23 2.16
CA LYS A 48 -2.42 -22.81 2.03
C LYS A 48 -3.26 -22.34 3.22
N PRO A 49 -4.57 -22.03 3.03
CA PRO A 49 -5.47 -21.78 4.14
C PRO A 49 -5.45 -22.96 5.13
N ALA A 50 -5.38 -22.66 6.42
CA ALA A 50 -5.48 -23.68 7.47
C ALA A 50 -6.83 -24.42 7.39
N ALA A 51 -6.82 -25.73 7.58
CA ALA A 51 -8.04 -26.54 7.58
C ALA A 51 -8.92 -26.17 8.79
N LYS A 52 -10.16 -25.76 8.55
CA LYS A 52 -11.11 -25.43 9.61
C LYS A 52 -11.83 -26.67 10.15
N LYS A 53 -12.10 -26.65 11.46
CA LYS A 53 -13.03 -27.58 12.11
C LYS A 53 -14.46 -27.31 11.61
N ALA A 54 -15.24 -28.37 11.39
CA ALA A 54 -16.65 -28.26 11.03
C ALA A 54 -17.42 -27.43 12.07
N GLY A 55 -18.27 -26.51 11.60
CA GLY A 55 -19.06 -25.61 12.45
C GLY A 55 -18.35 -24.33 12.94
N GLY A 56 -17.11 -24.07 12.50
CA GLY A 56 -16.40 -22.83 12.82
C GLY A 56 -17.07 -21.58 12.21
N ARG A 57 -16.93 -20.43 12.89
CA ARG A 57 -17.45 -19.13 12.40
C ARG A 57 -16.78 -18.76 11.06
N ARG A 58 -17.59 -18.29 10.10
CA ARG A 58 -17.10 -17.81 8.81
C ARG A 58 -16.35 -16.48 8.99
N ILE A 59 -15.17 -16.40 8.38
CA ILE A 59 -14.27 -15.26 8.42
C ILE A 59 -14.14 -14.64 7.04
N VAL A 60 -14.51 -13.37 6.94
CA VAL A 60 -14.34 -12.52 5.76
C VAL A 60 -13.15 -11.59 6.01
N MET A 61 -12.12 -11.73 5.18
CA MET A 61 -11.01 -10.79 5.13
C MET A 61 -11.31 -9.71 4.10
N LEU A 62 -11.37 -8.46 4.57
CA LEU A 62 -11.52 -7.27 3.74
C LEU A 62 -10.14 -6.65 3.54
N ASP A 63 -9.73 -6.48 2.29
CA ASP A 63 -8.43 -5.91 1.93
C ASP A 63 -8.62 -4.55 1.27
N PRO A 64 -8.56 -3.44 2.03
CA PRO A 64 -8.53 -2.12 1.42
C PRO A 64 -7.21 -1.92 0.67
N GLY A 65 -7.29 -1.75 -0.65
CA GLY A 65 -6.15 -1.56 -1.54
C GLY A 65 -5.21 -0.42 -1.12
N HIS A 66 -3.97 -0.46 -1.60
CA HIS A 66 -2.97 0.60 -1.38
C HIS A 66 -2.65 0.84 0.12
N GLY A 67 -2.16 2.03 0.46
CA GLY A 67 -1.84 2.46 1.83
C GLY A 67 -0.40 2.95 1.97
N GLY A 68 -0.17 3.83 2.94
CA GLY A 68 1.15 4.41 3.20
C GLY A 68 1.68 5.16 1.99
N ILE A 69 2.83 4.71 1.47
CA ILE A 69 3.52 5.27 0.30
C ILE A 69 2.74 5.09 -1.00
N ASP A 70 1.88 4.08 -1.07
CA ASP A 70 1.05 3.81 -2.23
C ASP A 70 -0.29 4.51 -2.07
N THR A 71 -0.53 5.53 -2.88
CA THR A 71 -1.77 6.32 -2.84
C THR A 71 -2.94 5.67 -3.57
N GLY A 72 -2.65 4.73 -4.46
CA GLY A 72 -3.57 4.32 -5.53
C GLY A 72 -3.91 5.48 -6.47
N ALA A 73 -5.06 5.35 -7.15
CA ALA A 73 -5.59 6.38 -8.02
C ALA A 73 -5.84 7.70 -7.27
N ILE A 74 -5.61 8.81 -7.96
CA ILE A 74 -5.89 10.16 -7.46
C ILE A 74 -7.04 10.72 -8.29
N GLY A 75 -8.16 11.00 -7.62
CA GLY A 75 -9.33 11.60 -8.25
C GLY A 75 -9.11 13.06 -8.64
N HIS A 76 -9.99 13.60 -9.48
CA HIS A 76 -9.90 14.97 -10.01
C HIS A 76 -9.71 16.04 -8.92
N ASN A 77 -10.38 15.88 -7.78
CA ASN A 77 -10.30 16.81 -6.65
C ASN A 77 -9.18 16.48 -5.64
N GLY A 78 -8.24 15.59 -5.98
CA GLY A 78 -7.13 15.18 -5.12
C GLY A 78 -7.46 14.07 -4.10
N SER A 79 -8.64 13.47 -4.18
CA SER A 79 -9.01 12.31 -3.34
C SER A 79 -8.11 11.12 -3.66
N LYS A 80 -7.46 10.54 -2.64
CA LYS A 80 -6.59 9.37 -2.81
C LYS A 80 -7.38 8.09 -2.56
N GLU A 81 -7.31 7.15 -3.50
CA GLU A 81 -7.97 5.85 -3.44
C GLU A 81 -7.75 5.17 -2.08
N LYS A 82 -6.51 5.15 -1.59
CA LYS A 82 -6.16 4.52 -0.30
C LYS A 82 -7.04 4.93 0.90
N HIS A 83 -7.53 6.17 0.91
CA HIS A 83 -8.39 6.70 1.98
C HIS A 83 -9.84 6.29 1.76
N VAL A 84 -10.32 6.39 0.51
CA VAL A 84 -11.67 6.00 0.12
C VAL A 84 -11.91 4.52 0.41
N VAL A 85 -11.02 3.65 -0.06
CA VAL A 85 -11.17 2.19 0.10
C VAL A 85 -11.05 1.76 1.57
N LEU A 86 -10.22 2.44 2.39
CA LEU A 86 -10.14 2.18 3.82
C LEU A 86 -11.45 2.56 4.54
N ALA A 87 -12.06 3.69 4.17
CA ALA A 87 -13.33 4.12 4.73
C ALA A 87 -14.45 3.14 4.38
N ILE A 88 -14.53 2.72 3.10
CA ILE A 88 -15.48 1.71 2.63
C ILE A 88 -15.29 0.40 3.40
N ALA A 89 -14.06 -0.12 3.48
CA ALA A 89 -13.78 -1.38 4.15
C ALA A 89 -14.15 -1.36 5.65
N LYS A 90 -13.92 -0.23 6.34
CA LYS A 90 -14.36 -0.04 7.74
C LYS A 90 -15.88 -0.07 7.88
N ASN A 91 -16.60 0.55 6.95
CA ASN A 91 -18.07 0.54 6.94
C ASN A 91 -18.60 -0.87 6.67
N VAL A 92 -18.11 -1.55 5.62
CA VAL A 92 -18.46 -2.94 5.30
C VAL A 92 -18.19 -3.86 6.49
N ARG A 93 -17.04 -3.70 7.16
CA ARG A 93 -16.73 -4.47 8.37
C ARG A 93 -17.79 -4.26 9.46
N SER A 94 -18.21 -3.02 9.69
CA SER A 94 -19.23 -2.70 10.70
C SER A 94 -20.56 -3.40 10.39
N ILE A 95 -21.02 -3.30 9.15
CA ILE A 95 -22.25 -3.92 8.66
C ILE A 95 -22.18 -5.46 8.77
N LEU A 96 -21.07 -6.07 8.35
CA LEU A 96 -20.90 -7.52 8.46
C LEU A 96 -20.93 -7.99 9.92
N ARG A 97 -20.25 -7.26 10.81
CA ARG A 97 -20.22 -7.61 12.24
C ARG A 97 -21.57 -7.43 12.92
N SER A 98 -22.35 -6.40 12.57
CA SER A 98 -23.71 -6.24 13.09
C SER A 98 -24.65 -7.36 12.65
N ASN A 99 -24.32 -8.06 11.57
CA ASN A 99 -25.04 -9.24 11.06
C ASN A 99 -24.38 -10.57 11.51
N GLY A 100 -23.51 -10.56 12.52
CA GLY A 100 -22.90 -11.77 13.11
C GLY A 100 -21.76 -12.40 12.30
N ILE A 101 -21.27 -11.74 11.25
CA ILE A 101 -20.18 -12.25 10.40
C ILE A 101 -18.82 -11.79 10.93
N ASP A 102 -17.80 -12.67 10.96
CA ASP A 102 -16.44 -12.27 11.32
C ASP A 102 -15.76 -11.49 10.19
N ALA A 103 -15.88 -10.17 10.19
CA ALA A 103 -15.11 -9.33 9.27
C ALA A 103 -13.81 -8.84 9.91
N ARG A 104 -12.69 -9.04 9.21
CA ARG A 104 -11.34 -8.57 9.57
C ARG A 104 -10.76 -7.74 8.43
N LEU A 105 -9.76 -6.91 8.71
CA LEU A 105 -9.08 -6.08 7.71
C LEU A 105 -7.62 -6.47 7.60
N THR A 106 -7.05 -6.43 6.39
CA THR A 106 -5.59 -6.56 6.19
C THR A 106 -4.84 -5.38 6.82
N ARG A 107 -5.40 -4.16 6.71
CA ARG A 107 -4.93 -2.95 7.40
C ARG A 107 -6.07 -2.16 8.04
N THR A 108 -5.80 -1.56 9.20
CA THR A 108 -6.77 -0.71 9.93
C THR A 108 -6.46 0.78 9.82
N GLY A 109 -5.25 1.13 9.35
CA GLY A 109 -4.74 2.48 9.19
C GLY A 109 -4.12 2.72 7.80
N ASP A 110 -3.45 3.87 7.67
CA ASP A 110 -2.77 4.28 6.44
C ASP A 110 -1.35 3.70 6.38
N THR A 111 -1.26 2.38 6.20
CA THR A 111 0.01 1.64 6.12
C THR A 111 0.08 0.85 4.83
N PHE A 112 1.26 0.81 4.21
CA PHE A 112 1.52 -0.01 3.05
C PHE A 112 1.65 -1.49 3.45
N ILE A 113 0.96 -2.38 2.74
CA ILE A 113 1.13 -3.83 2.85
C ILE A 113 1.45 -4.38 1.46
N PRO A 114 2.58 -5.10 1.27
CA PRO A 114 2.91 -5.79 0.04
C PRO A 114 1.80 -6.77 -0.39
N LEU A 115 1.59 -6.94 -1.69
CA LEU A 115 0.52 -7.80 -2.22
C LEU A 115 0.59 -9.24 -1.69
N TYR A 116 1.79 -9.80 -1.58
CA TYR A 116 2.00 -11.14 -1.04
C TYR A 116 1.50 -11.27 0.40
N ASP A 117 1.86 -10.31 1.25
CA ASP A 117 1.53 -10.31 2.67
C ASP A 117 0.03 -10.16 2.92
N ARG A 118 -0.71 -9.48 2.04
CA ARG A 118 -2.18 -9.35 2.15
C ARG A 118 -2.88 -10.70 2.14
N VAL A 119 -2.42 -11.60 1.27
CA VAL A 119 -2.94 -12.97 1.17
C VAL A 119 -2.50 -13.80 2.37
N GLU A 120 -1.25 -13.65 2.81
CA GLU A 120 -0.75 -14.34 4.00
C GLU A 120 -1.53 -13.97 5.28
N ILE A 121 -1.86 -12.70 5.46
CA ILE A 121 -2.72 -12.23 6.57
C ILE A 121 -4.08 -12.95 6.52
N ALA A 122 -4.66 -13.10 5.34
CA ALA A 122 -5.92 -13.82 5.17
C ALA A 122 -5.80 -15.30 5.54
N HIS A 123 -4.73 -15.98 5.13
CA HIS A 123 -4.47 -17.38 5.46
C HIS A 123 -4.21 -17.59 6.95
N GLN A 124 -3.40 -16.73 7.57
CA GLN A 124 -3.11 -16.76 9.01
C GLN A 124 -4.38 -16.60 9.86
N HIS A 125 -5.33 -15.78 9.40
CA HIS A 125 -6.64 -15.64 10.03
C HIS A 125 -7.64 -16.73 9.67
N GLY A 126 -7.30 -17.65 8.77
CA GLY A 126 -8.22 -18.67 8.25
C GLY A 126 -9.43 -18.02 7.60
N ALA A 127 -9.24 -17.01 6.74
CA ALA A 127 -10.34 -16.40 6.01
C ALA A 127 -10.99 -17.41 5.03
N ASP A 128 -12.32 -17.47 5.01
CA ASP A 128 -13.09 -18.26 4.04
C ASP A 128 -13.37 -17.46 2.77
N LEU A 129 -13.40 -16.13 2.91
CA LEU A 129 -13.55 -15.18 1.82
C LEU A 129 -12.49 -14.09 1.97
N PHE A 130 -11.78 -13.82 0.88
CA PHE A 130 -10.94 -12.65 0.73
C PHE A 130 -11.60 -11.70 -0.26
N MET A 131 -11.77 -10.45 0.12
CA MET A 131 -12.42 -9.41 -0.69
C MET A 131 -11.49 -8.20 -0.74
N SER A 132 -10.83 -8.00 -1.89
CA SER A 132 -10.08 -6.78 -2.13
C SER A 132 -11.03 -5.67 -2.59
N ILE A 133 -10.82 -4.47 -2.07
CA ILE A 133 -11.63 -3.28 -2.31
C ILE A 133 -10.74 -2.21 -2.92
N HIS A 134 -11.08 -1.82 -4.15
CA HIS A 134 -10.41 -0.79 -4.95
C HIS A 134 -11.41 0.25 -5.45
N ALA A 135 -10.89 1.43 -5.81
CA ALA A 135 -11.63 2.48 -6.50
C ALA A 135 -10.75 2.99 -7.66
N ASP A 136 -10.64 2.12 -8.67
CA ASP A 136 -9.73 2.28 -9.80
C ASP A 136 -9.94 3.62 -10.55
N GLY A 137 -8.87 4.12 -11.15
CA GLY A 137 -8.90 5.27 -12.05
C GLY A 137 -8.81 4.86 -13.52
N PHE A 138 -9.46 5.64 -14.40
CA PHE A 138 -9.36 5.46 -15.84
C PHE A 138 -9.13 6.81 -16.55
N THR A 139 -8.50 6.79 -17.73
CA THR A 139 -8.13 8.02 -18.46
C THR A 139 -9.34 8.74 -19.06
N ASN A 140 -10.38 8.00 -19.45
CA ASN A 140 -11.64 8.58 -19.87
C ASN A 140 -12.50 8.96 -18.64
N PRO A 141 -12.80 10.24 -18.39
CA PRO A 141 -13.58 10.67 -17.22
C PRO A 141 -15.05 10.20 -17.27
N SER A 142 -15.55 9.76 -18.43
CA SER A 142 -16.89 9.18 -18.54
C SER A 142 -16.96 7.71 -18.11
N ALA A 143 -15.82 7.06 -17.85
CA ALA A 143 -15.79 5.67 -17.38
C ALA A 143 -16.19 5.62 -15.89
N ALA A 144 -17.34 5.01 -15.60
CA ALA A 144 -17.87 4.86 -14.26
C ALA A 144 -18.65 3.54 -14.12
N GLY A 145 -18.74 3.02 -12.89
CA GLY A 145 -19.49 1.82 -12.57
C GLY A 145 -18.81 0.96 -11.50
N ALA A 146 -19.52 -0.04 -11.00
CA ALA A 146 -18.95 -1.07 -10.12
C ALA A 146 -18.45 -2.25 -10.96
N SER A 147 -17.28 -2.77 -10.62
CA SER A 147 -16.69 -3.96 -11.26
C SER A 147 -16.32 -5.00 -10.20
N GLY A 148 -16.30 -6.27 -10.60
CA GLY A 148 -15.93 -7.38 -9.72
C GLY A 148 -15.17 -8.46 -10.48
N VAL A 149 -14.03 -8.87 -9.95
CA VAL A 149 -13.22 -9.97 -10.51
C VAL A 149 -13.25 -11.15 -9.55
N ARG A 150 -13.64 -12.32 -10.05
CA ARG A 150 -13.58 -13.58 -9.31
C ARG A 150 -12.49 -14.47 -9.91
N PRO A 151 -11.44 -14.83 -9.15
CA PRO A 151 -10.49 -15.82 -9.62
C PRO A 151 -11.22 -17.15 -9.85
N VAL A 152 -11.15 -17.67 -11.07
CA VAL A 152 -11.69 -19.00 -11.37
C VAL A 152 -10.69 -20.01 -10.79
N LYS A 153 -11.09 -20.75 -9.75
CA LYS A 153 -10.29 -21.89 -9.29
C LYS A 153 -10.28 -22.92 -10.42
N PRO A 154 -9.12 -23.42 -10.89
CA PRO A 154 -9.09 -24.51 -11.85
C PRO A 154 -9.94 -25.65 -11.29
N ARG A 155 -10.91 -26.15 -12.08
CA ARG A 155 -11.61 -27.39 -11.71
C ARG A 155 -10.53 -28.45 -11.57
N ARG A 156 -10.42 -29.02 -10.37
CA ARG A 156 -9.72 -30.30 -10.22
C ARG A 156 -10.57 -31.31 -11.00
N GLN A 157 -10.00 -31.82 -12.09
CA GLN A 157 -10.48 -33.07 -12.69
C GLN A 157 -10.20 -34.21 -11.71
#